data_AF-B3M5P1-F1
#
_entry.id   AF-B3M5P1-F1
#
_cell.length_a   1.000
_cell.length_b   1.000
_cell.length_c   1.000
_cell.angle_alpha   90.00
_cell.angle_beta   90.00
_cell.angle_gamma   90.00
#
_symmetry.space_group_name_H-M   'P 1'
#
loop_
_entity.id
_entity.type
_entity.pdbx_description
1 polymer ?
#
loop_
_entity_poly.entity_id
_entity_poly.type
_entity_poly.pdbx_seq_one_letter_code
_entity_poly.pdbx_strand_id
1 'polypeptide(L)'
;MSVSMSLVQGGAAGGAPQGASAILAAAAPYYQPPAVPQDVQPDRPIGYGAFGVVWAVTDPRDGRRVALKKLPNVFQSLVSSKRVFRELKMLCFFKHENVLSALDILQPPHLDFFQEIYVITELLQSDLHKIIVSPQHLSADHIKVFLYQILRGLKYLHSARILHRDIKPGNLLVNSNCVLKICDFGLARVEEPDQAKHMTQEVVTQYYRAPEILMGARHYSSAVDVWSVGCIFGELLGRRILFQAQNPVQQLELITELLGTPTMEDMRHACEGARTHMLRRAPKPPSFSVLYTLSSHATHEAVHLLCQMLVFDPDKRISVTDALAHPYLDEGRLRYHSCMCKCCFTTSAGMRQYTADFEPSAGQPFDDLWERKLTSVQQVKEEMHKFIAEQLQTGRVPLCINPQSAAFKSFASSTVAHPSELPTVASSMGMTAK
;
A
#
# COMPACT_ATOMS: atom_id res chain seq x y z
N MET A 1 25.53 -18.61 -0.65
CA MET A 1 25.88 -18.90 0.76
C MET A 1 24.58 -19.09 1.53
N SER A 2 24.53 -20.02 2.48
CA SER A 2 23.32 -20.33 3.25
C SER A 2 22.93 -19.17 4.17
N VAL A 3 21.62 -18.89 4.28
CA VAL A 3 21.08 -18.04 5.36
C VAL A 3 21.30 -18.78 6.68
N SER A 4 22.27 -18.33 7.47
CA SER A 4 22.61 -18.91 8.76
C SER A 4 23.20 -17.85 9.67
N MET A 5 22.60 -17.65 10.85
CA MET A 5 23.30 -17.14 12.03
C MET A 5 22.77 -17.87 13.28
N SER A 6 23.71 -18.41 14.04
CA SER A 6 23.59 -19.25 15.25
C SER A 6 24.87 -18.97 16.10
N LEU A 7 24.96 -19.15 17.41
CA LEU A 7 24.09 -19.72 18.46
C LEU A 7 24.46 -19.10 19.84
N VAL A 8 23.86 -19.60 20.94
CA VAL A 8 23.86 -19.00 22.30
C VAL A 8 25.02 -19.43 23.22
N GLN A 9 25.44 -18.54 24.14
CA GLN A 9 25.94 -18.77 25.51
C GLN A 9 25.69 -17.50 26.37
N GLY A 10 25.69 -17.48 27.72
CA GLY A 10 25.91 -18.59 28.67
C GLY A 10 25.39 -18.37 30.12
N GLY A 11 25.31 -17.14 30.67
CA GLY A 11 24.74 -16.81 31.99
C GLY A 11 25.65 -16.04 32.98
N ALA A 12 25.07 -15.09 33.73
CA ALA A 12 25.39 -14.70 35.12
C ALA A 12 24.53 -13.48 35.56
N ALA A 13 24.21 -13.36 36.85
CA ALA A 13 23.38 -12.29 37.41
C ALA A 13 24.20 -11.18 38.10
N GLY A 14 23.67 -9.94 38.12
CA GLY A 14 24.24 -8.80 38.83
C GLY A 14 23.19 -7.68 38.98
N GLY A 15 23.16 -7.01 40.15
CA GLY A 15 22.04 -6.15 40.57
C GLY A 15 22.12 -4.65 40.20
N ALA A 16 21.03 -3.96 40.54
CA ALA A 16 20.69 -2.53 40.45
C ALA A 16 21.68 -1.59 41.24
N PRO A 17 21.58 -0.23 41.20
CA PRO A 17 20.40 0.58 40.86
C PRO A 17 20.60 1.89 40.04
N GLN A 18 19.51 2.63 39.88
CA GLN A 18 19.33 3.87 39.12
C GLN A 18 19.87 5.13 39.85
N GLY A 19 20.27 6.16 39.11
CA GLY A 19 20.43 7.52 39.66
C GLY A 19 21.15 8.53 38.76
N ALA A 20 20.43 9.58 38.34
CA ALA A 20 20.89 10.91 37.90
C ALA A 20 22.18 11.08 37.05
N SER A 21 22.04 11.60 35.83
CA SER A 21 22.24 13.04 35.56
C SER A 21 21.98 13.39 34.09
N ALA A 22 21.58 14.62 33.83
CA ALA A 22 21.52 15.22 32.50
C ALA A 22 22.63 16.27 32.34
N ILE A 23 22.87 16.69 31.09
CA ILE A 23 23.67 17.88 30.68
C ILE A 23 25.21 17.66 30.72
N LEU A 24 25.90 18.24 29.71
CA LEU A 24 27.36 18.29 29.45
C LEU A 24 28.05 17.03 28.89
N ALA A 25 28.06 16.93 27.55
CA ALA A 25 29.19 16.38 26.76
C ALA A 25 29.10 16.80 25.28
N ALA A 26 29.08 18.11 25.00
CA ALA A 26 29.39 18.60 23.66
C ALA A 26 30.93 18.71 23.51
N ALA A 27 31.45 18.34 22.33
CA ALA A 27 32.87 18.36 21.95
C ALA A 27 33.81 17.34 22.65
N ALA A 28 33.96 16.18 22.02
CA ALA A 28 35.18 15.36 22.08
C ALA A 28 35.45 14.77 20.67
N PRO A 29 36.71 14.70 20.20
CA PRO A 29 37.03 14.33 18.82
C PRO A 29 36.98 12.81 18.56
N TYR A 30 36.91 12.46 17.27
CA TYR A 30 36.80 11.11 16.71
C TYR A 30 37.70 10.04 17.36
N TYR A 31 37.14 9.29 18.30
CA TYR A 31 37.62 7.95 18.66
C TYR A 31 36.41 7.01 18.66
N GLN A 32 36.28 6.18 17.62
CA GLN A 32 35.28 5.12 17.58
C GLN A 32 35.86 3.88 18.27
N PRO A 33 35.33 3.44 19.42
CA PRO A 33 35.61 2.09 19.90
C PRO A 33 35.06 1.07 18.88
N PRO A 34 35.63 -0.14 18.81
CA PRO A 34 35.11 -1.19 17.93
C PRO A 34 33.62 -1.41 18.22
N ALA A 35 32.81 -1.52 17.16
CA ALA A 35 31.37 -1.59 17.28
C ALA A 35 30.96 -2.74 18.20
N VAL A 36 30.30 -2.40 19.31
CA VAL A 36 29.55 -3.37 20.12
C VAL A 36 28.62 -4.11 19.16
N PRO A 37 28.54 -5.45 19.20
CA PRO A 37 27.59 -6.19 18.38
C PRO A 37 26.20 -5.60 18.59
N GLN A 38 25.61 -5.02 17.55
CA GLN A 38 24.23 -4.57 17.64
C GLN A 38 23.40 -5.81 17.98
N ASP A 39 22.59 -5.73 19.04
CA ASP A 39 21.65 -6.79 19.41
C ASP A 39 20.84 -7.17 18.16
N VAL A 40 21.15 -8.35 17.62
CA VAL A 40 20.55 -8.81 16.36
C VAL A 40 19.10 -9.12 16.65
N GLN A 41 18.23 -8.13 16.41
CA GLN A 41 16.79 -8.29 16.61
C GLN A 41 16.34 -9.55 15.87
N PRO A 42 15.59 -10.45 16.50
CA PRO A 42 15.19 -11.69 15.85
C PRO A 42 14.35 -11.40 14.60
N ASP A 43 14.49 -12.27 13.62
CA ASP A 43 13.61 -12.32 12.46
C ASP A 43 12.18 -12.63 12.94
N ARG A 44 11.19 -11.90 12.43
CA ARG A 44 9.81 -12.02 12.91
C ARG A 44 8.78 -11.80 11.79
N PRO A 45 7.61 -12.45 11.84
CA PRO A 45 6.48 -12.06 11.01
C PRO A 45 6.05 -10.63 11.34
N ILE A 46 5.70 -9.86 10.30
CA ILE A 46 5.20 -8.48 10.42
C ILE A 46 3.85 -8.26 9.72
N GLY A 47 3.45 -9.17 8.83
CA GLY A 47 2.17 -9.11 8.14
C GLY A 47 1.75 -10.44 7.54
N TYR A 48 0.46 -10.71 7.62
CA TYR A 48 -0.24 -11.80 6.94
C TYR A 48 -1.27 -11.14 6.02
N GLY A 49 -1.24 -11.47 4.73
CA GLY A 49 -2.16 -10.91 3.73
C GLY A 49 -2.52 -11.95 2.67
N ALA A 50 -3.56 -11.66 1.88
CA ALA A 50 -4.15 -12.62 0.93
C ALA A 50 -3.17 -13.25 -0.08
N PHE A 51 -2.02 -12.61 -0.32
CA PHE A 51 -1.01 -13.04 -1.29
C PHE A 51 0.33 -13.47 -0.66
N GLY A 52 0.44 -13.52 0.67
CA GLY A 52 1.69 -13.95 1.29
C GLY A 52 1.88 -13.61 2.77
N VAL A 53 2.98 -14.13 3.30
CA VAL A 53 3.49 -13.78 4.64
C VAL A 53 4.71 -12.88 4.46
N VAL A 54 4.77 -11.80 5.23
CA VAL A 54 5.89 -10.86 5.23
C VAL A 54 6.63 -10.96 6.56
N TRP A 55 7.95 -11.14 6.49
CA TRP A 55 8.84 -11.18 7.65
C TRP A 55 9.82 -10.01 7.62
N ALA A 56 10.08 -9.42 8.78
CA ALA A 56 11.25 -8.58 8.96
C ALA A 56 12.46 -9.48 9.17
N VAL A 57 13.44 -9.39 8.27
CA VAL A 57 14.68 -10.19 8.30
C VAL A 57 15.91 -9.31 8.16
N THR A 58 17.09 -9.89 8.37
CA THR A 58 18.39 -9.22 8.18
C THR A 58 19.03 -9.70 6.87
N ASP A 59 19.38 -8.78 5.96
CA ASP A 59 20.16 -9.10 4.76
C ASP A 59 21.61 -9.45 5.17
N PRO A 60 22.10 -10.68 4.93
CA PRO A 60 23.41 -11.11 5.41
C PRO A 60 24.58 -10.46 4.66
N ARG A 61 24.33 -9.67 3.60
CA ARG A 61 25.37 -9.04 2.79
C ARG A 61 25.82 -7.69 3.34
N ASP A 62 24.90 -6.94 3.95
CA ASP A 62 25.13 -5.58 4.46
C ASP A 62 24.56 -5.35 5.88
N GLY A 63 23.97 -6.38 6.50
CA GLY A 63 23.38 -6.31 7.84
C GLY A 63 22.07 -5.53 7.92
N ARG A 64 21.51 -5.09 6.78
CA ARG A 64 20.34 -4.23 6.76
C ARG A 64 19.05 -4.99 7.07
N ARG A 65 18.20 -4.40 7.91
CA ARG A 65 16.83 -4.87 8.12
C ARG A 65 15.95 -4.62 6.88
N VAL A 66 15.33 -5.68 6.37
CA VAL A 66 14.50 -5.69 5.15
C VAL A 66 13.20 -6.48 5.38
N ALA A 67 12.24 -6.34 4.48
CA ALA A 67 11.01 -7.12 4.48
C ALA A 67 11.09 -8.23 3.42
N LEU A 68 10.92 -9.49 3.83
CA LEU A 68 10.89 -10.66 2.95
C LEU A 68 9.44 -11.10 2.76
N LYS A 69 8.88 -10.90 1.56
CA LYS A 69 7.54 -11.38 1.17
C LYS A 69 7.65 -12.76 0.53
N LYS A 70 7.02 -13.76 1.15
CA LYS A 70 6.78 -15.09 0.55
C LYS A 70 5.55 -15.03 -0.35
N LEU A 71 5.70 -15.44 -1.61
CA LEU A 71 4.61 -15.65 -2.56
C LEU A 71 4.46 -17.17 -2.77
N PRO A 72 3.57 -17.84 -2.01
CA PRO A 72 3.36 -19.29 -2.11
C PRO A 72 2.50 -19.67 -3.31
N ASN A 73 2.48 -20.96 -3.67
CA ASN A 73 1.44 -21.56 -4.52
C ASN A 73 1.23 -20.90 -5.90
N VAL A 74 2.31 -20.31 -6.45
CA VAL A 74 2.24 -19.43 -7.64
C VAL A 74 1.63 -20.14 -8.85
N PHE A 75 2.01 -21.40 -9.06
CA PHE A 75 1.73 -22.16 -10.28
C PHE A 75 0.46 -23.04 -10.21
N GLN A 76 -0.46 -22.77 -9.28
CA GLN A 76 -1.72 -23.53 -9.17
C GLN A 76 -2.70 -23.31 -10.34
N SER A 77 -2.71 -22.12 -10.95
CA SER A 77 -3.56 -21.82 -12.10
C SER A 77 -2.94 -20.74 -12.99
N LEU A 78 -3.32 -20.69 -14.27
CA LEU A 78 -2.81 -19.69 -15.22
C LEU A 78 -3.12 -18.26 -14.75
N VAL A 79 -4.32 -18.03 -14.21
CA VAL A 79 -4.76 -16.71 -13.72
C VAL A 79 -3.92 -16.28 -12.51
N SER A 80 -3.70 -17.18 -11.53
CA SER A 80 -2.85 -16.90 -10.37
C SER A 80 -1.40 -16.64 -10.79
N SER A 81 -0.85 -17.51 -11.65
CA SER A 81 0.53 -17.39 -12.15
C SER A 81 0.77 -16.05 -12.84
N LYS A 82 -0.14 -15.63 -13.73
CA LYS A 82 -0.08 -14.32 -14.40
C LYS A 82 -0.19 -13.15 -13.43
N ARG A 83 -1.10 -13.23 -12.44
CA ARG A 83 -1.26 -12.21 -11.40
C ARG A 83 0.06 -12.00 -10.65
N VAL A 84 0.65 -13.08 -10.14
CA VAL A 84 1.92 -13.02 -9.40
C VAL A 84 3.07 -12.53 -10.29
N PHE A 85 3.14 -12.95 -11.56
CA PHE A 85 4.18 -12.47 -12.45
C PHE A 85 4.06 -10.98 -12.75
N ARG A 86 2.83 -10.47 -12.92
CA ARG A 86 2.56 -9.04 -13.11
C ARG A 86 2.93 -8.23 -11.87
N GLU A 87 2.58 -8.69 -10.67
CA GLU A 87 2.98 -8.05 -9.42
C GLU A 87 4.51 -7.97 -9.29
N LEU A 88 5.22 -9.07 -9.61
CA LEU A 88 6.68 -9.13 -9.57
C LEU A 88 7.33 -8.16 -10.58
N LYS A 89 6.85 -8.15 -11.82
CA LYS A 89 7.29 -7.21 -12.88
C LYS A 89 7.06 -5.75 -12.46
N MET A 90 5.90 -5.45 -11.88
CA MET A 90 5.56 -4.11 -11.37
C MET A 90 6.48 -3.66 -10.22
N LEU A 91 6.71 -4.52 -9.22
CA LEU A 91 7.63 -4.25 -8.11
C LEU A 91 9.07 -3.98 -8.59
N CYS A 92 9.52 -4.64 -9.66
CA CYS A 92 10.83 -4.38 -10.26
C CYS A 92 10.85 -3.09 -11.08
N PHE A 93 9.77 -2.78 -11.79
CA PHE A 93 9.66 -1.64 -12.71
C PHE A 93 9.51 -0.29 -11.99
N PHE A 94 8.61 -0.16 -11.00
CA PHE A 94 8.36 1.13 -10.35
C PHE A 94 9.56 1.58 -9.51
N LYS A 95 9.95 2.85 -9.65
CA LYS A 95 11.01 3.53 -8.88
C LYS A 95 10.49 4.89 -8.41
N HIS A 96 9.84 4.92 -7.25
CA HIS A 96 9.27 6.15 -6.68
C HIS A 96 9.30 6.13 -5.14
N GLU A 97 9.41 7.28 -4.49
CA GLU A 97 9.49 7.33 -3.01
C GLU A 97 8.18 6.88 -2.33
N ASN A 98 7.02 7.03 -2.98
CA ASN A 98 5.72 6.64 -2.42
C ASN A 98 5.07 5.41 -3.05
N VAL A 99 5.85 4.64 -3.82
CA VAL A 99 5.45 3.34 -4.36
C VAL A 99 6.46 2.31 -3.81
N LEU A 100 6.00 1.11 -3.46
CA LEU A 100 6.88 0.04 -3.02
C LEU A 100 7.61 -0.58 -4.22
N SER A 101 8.92 -0.76 -4.09
CA SER A 101 9.77 -1.41 -5.08
C SER A 101 10.42 -2.67 -4.49
N ALA A 102 10.69 -3.66 -5.34
CA ALA A 102 11.63 -4.73 -5.00
C ALA A 102 13.04 -4.13 -4.85
N LEU A 103 13.71 -4.49 -3.76
CA LEU A 103 15.15 -4.30 -3.56
C LEU A 103 15.94 -5.47 -4.15
N ASP A 104 15.37 -6.68 -4.08
CA ASP A 104 15.97 -7.92 -4.58
C ASP A 104 14.91 -9.02 -4.73
N ILE A 105 15.24 -10.11 -5.43
CA ILE A 105 14.45 -11.34 -5.49
C ILE A 105 15.40 -12.49 -5.23
N LEU A 106 15.05 -13.41 -4.32
CA LEU A 106 15.92 -14.55 -4.04
C LEU A 106 15.97 -15.48 -5.25
N GLN A 107 17.14 -16.08 -5.45
CA GLN A 107 17.40 -17.07 -6.46
C GLN A 107 16.41 -18.24 -6.34
N PRO A 108 15.57 -18.50 -7.36
CA PRO A 108 14.69 -19.65 -7.37
C PRO A 108 15.52 -20.93 -7.49
N PRO A 109 15.00 -22.07 -7.02
CA PRO A 109 15.64 -23.37 -7.25
C PRO A 109 15.63 -23.72 -8.75
N HIS A 110 16.14 -24.92 -9.10
CA HIS A 110 15.97 -25.45 -10.45
C HIS A 110 14.48 -25.45 -10.86
N LEU A 111 14.21 -25.29 -12.17
CA LEU A 111 12.88 -25.06 -12.70
C LEU A 111 11.86 -26.09 -12.20
N ASP A 112 12.22 -27.38 -12.15
CA ASP A 112 11.34 -28.46 -11.67
C ASP A 112 10.80 -28.19 -10.24
N PHE A 113 11.66 -27.69 -9.35
CA PHE A 113 11.36 -27.41 -7.94
C PHE A 113 10.88 -25.97 -7.69
N PHE A 114 10.79 -25.12 -8.71
CA PHE A 114 10.31 -23.75 -8.57
C PHE A 114 8.79 -23.73 -8.33
N GLN A 115 8.39 -23.40 -7.09
CA GLN A 115 6.99 -23.40 -6.62
C GLN A 115 6.57 -22.12 -5.90
N GLU A 116 7.55 -21.37 -5.37
CA GLU A 116 7.36 -20.20 -4.52
C GLU A 116 8.38 -19.13 -4.90
N ILE A 117 8.04 -17.86 -4.70
CA ILE A 117 8.93 -16.71 -4.93
C ILE A 117 9.14 -15.98 -3.62
N TYR A 118 10.33 -15.40 -3.45
CA TYR A 118 10.70 -14.63 -2.28
C TYR A 118 11.25 -13.28 -2.72
N VAL A 119 10.53 -12.20 -2.38
CA VAL A 119 10.86 -10.83 -2.78
C VAL A 119 11.33 -10.06 -1.56
N ILE A 120 12.47 -9.37 -1.69
CA ILE A 120 12.97 -8.45 -0.68
C ILE A 120 12.50 -7.04 -1.01
N THR A 121 11.87 -6.38 -0.06
CA THR A 121 11.48 -4.96 -0.13
C THR A 121 12.05 -4.21 1.08
N GLU A 122 11.91 -2.88 1.09
CA GLU A 122 12.25 -2.10 2.27
C GLU A 122 11.30 -2.40 3.44
N LEU A 123 11.85 -2.44 4.66
CA LEU A 123 11.07 -2.68 5.87
C LEU A 123 10.30 -1.42 6.28
N LEU A 124 8.97 -1.50 6.23
CA LEU A 124 8.04 -0.54 6.82
C LEU A 124 7.38 -1.19 8.04
N GLN A 125 7.26 -0.43 9.14
CA GLN A 125 6.88 -0.97 10.45
C GLN A 125 5.38 -1.28 10.57
N SER A 126 4.54 -0.61 9.78
CA SER A 126 3.08 -0.70 9.90
C SER A 126 2.39 -0.38 8.57
N ASP A 127 1.06 -0.37 8.60
CA ASP A 127 0.16 0.07 7.55
C ASP A 127 -0.73 1.20 8.09
N LEU A 128 -1.34 1.97 7.18
CA LEU A 128 -2.17 3.13 7.53
C LEU A 128 -3.44 2.72 8.27
N HIS A 129 -3.96 1.50 8.03
CA HIS A 129 -5.12 0.98 8.77
C HIS A 129 -4.84 0.91 10.27
N LYS A 130 -3.71 0.28 10.67
CA LYS A 130 -3.25 0.25 12.07
C LYS A 130 -3.05 1.66 12.64
N ILE A 131 -2.53 2.61 11.87
CA ILE A 131 -2.40 4.00 12.32
C ILE A 131 -3.77 4.65 12.58
N ILE A 132 -4.76 4.42 11.71
CA ILE A 132 -6.13 4.94 11.84
C ILE A 132 -6.86 4.38 13.05
N VAL A 133 -6.77 3.07 13.32
CA VAL A 133 -7.51 2.44 14.42
C VAL A 133 -6.77 2.50 15.77
N SER A 134 -5.51 2.91 15.78
CA SER A 134 -4.73 3.07 17.03
C SER A 134 -5.23 4.23 17.90
N PRO A 135 -4.93 4.23 19.22
CA PRO A 135 -5.15 5.39 20.08
C PRO A 135 -4.13 6.53 19.86
N GLN A 136 -3.19 6.39 18.92
CA GLN A 136 -2.19 7.43 18.67
C GLN A 136 -2.84 8.68 18.06
N HIS A 137 -2.55 9.85 18.64
CA HIS A 137 -3.05 11.11 18.12
C HIS A 137 -2.52 11.39 16.71
N LEU A 138 -3.45 11.68 15.79
CA LEU A 138 -3.17 12.03 14.40
C LEU A 138 -3.51 13.50 14.16
N SER A 139 -2.50 14.37 14.20
CA SER A 139 -2.65 15.80 13.92
C SER A 139 -2.97 16.07 12.44
N ALA A 140 -3.48 17.27 12.16
CA ALA A 140 -3.74 17.75 10.79
C ALA A 140 -2.49 17.64 9.88
N ASP A 141 -1.29 17.89 10.40
CA ASP A 141 -0.03 17.72 9.67
C ASP A 141 0.15 16.30 9.14
N HIS A 142 -0.09 15.28 9.98
CA HIS A 142 0.00 13.89 9.57
C HIS A 142 -1.03 13.56 8.49
N ILE A 143 -2.26 14.06 8.61
CA ILE A 143 -3.32 13.85 7.61
C ILE A 143 -2.91 14.43 6.25
N LYS A 144 -2.45 15.70 6.21
CA LYS A 144 -1.98 16.37 4.99
C LYS A 144 -0.80 15.64 4.36
N VAL A 145 0.19 15.23 5.17
CA VAL A 145 1.40 14.52 4.70
C VAL A 145 1.12 13.11 4.21
N PHE A 146 0.18 12.37 4.83
CA PHE A 146 -0.24 11.07 4.31
C PHE A 146 -1.03 11.22 3.01
N LEU A 147 -2.02 12.12 2.96
CA LEU A 147 -2.81 12.37 1.76
C LEU A 147 -1.94 12.79 0.56
N TYR A 148 -1.01 13.73 0.79
CA TYR A 148 -0.05 14.16 -0.22
C TYR A 148 0.77 12.99 -0.79
N GLN A 149 1.34 12.14 0.08
CA GLN A 149 2.15 10.99 -0.35
C GLN A 149 1.34 9.94 -1.11
N ILE A 150 0.08 9.70 -0.74
CA ILE A 150 -0.82 8.78 -1.46
C ILE A 150 -1.08 9.30 -2.88
N LEU A 151 -1.51 10.56 -3.02
CA LEU A 151 -1.80 11.16 -4.31
C LEU A 151 -0.55 11.26 -5.19
N ARG A 152 0.61 11.61 -4.60
CA ARG A 152 1.91 11.63 -5.29
C ARG A 152 2.32 10.25 -5.81
N GLY A 153 2.09 9.20 -5.01
CA GLY A 153 2.30 7.81 -5.42
C GLY A 153 1.36 7.39 -6.56
N LEU A 154 0.09 7.80 -6.51
CA LEU A 154 -0.87 7.55 -7.60
C LEU A 154 -0.53 8.32 -8.87
N LYS A 155 -0.05 9.57 -8.81
CA LYS A 155 0.37 10.35 -10.00
C LYS A 155 1.43 9.59 -10.78
N TYR A 156 2.42 9.04 -10.08
CA TYR A 156 3.44 8.19 -10.67
C TYR A 156 2.83 6.94 -11.34
N LEU A 157 1.96 6.20 -10.64
CA LEU A 157 1.30 5.00 -11.19
C LEU A 157 0.39 5.30 -12.39
N HIS A 158 -0.45 6.33 -12.30
CA HIS A 158 -1.35 6.76 -13.37
C HIS A 158 -0.58 7.24 -14.60
N SER A 159 0.55 7.94 -14.43
CA SER A 159 1.45 8.28 -15.55
C SER A 159 2.15 7.08 -16.18
N ALA A 160 2.34 5.98 -15.43
CA ALA A 160 2.75 4.68 -15.99
C ALA A 160 1.61 3.91 -16.67
N ARG A 161 0.41 4.50 -16.77
CA ARG A 161 -0.86 3.91 -17.21
C ARG A 161 -1.37 2.76 -16.34
N ILE A 162 -1.07 2.78 -15.04
CA ILE A 162 -1.44 1.73 -14.08
C ILE A 162 -2.58 2.16 -13.18
N LEU A 163 -3.69 1.43 -13.24
CA LEU A 163 -4.79 1.53 -12.29
C LEU A 163 -4.52 0.55 -11.13
N HIS A 164 -4.60 1.00 -9.88
CA HIS A 164 -4.32 0.13 -8.74
C HIS A 164 -5.53 -0.73 -8.34
N ARG A 165 -6.74 -0.16 -8.37
CA ARG A 165 -8.04 -0.83 -8.16
C ARG A 165 -8.28 -1.48 -6.79
N ASP A 166 -7.36 -1.31 -5.83
CA ASP A 166 -7.46 -1.82 -4.45
C ASP A 166 -6.73 -0.88 -3.46
N ILE A 167 -6.84 0.43 -3.68
CA ILE A 167 -6.34 1.42 -2.73
C ILE A 167 -7.20 1.38 -1.46
N LYS A 168 -6.57 1.06 -0.33
CA LYS A 168 -7.17 0.96 1.01
C LYS A 168 -6.07 1.13 2.07
N PRO A 169 -6.39 1.52 3.32
CA PRO A 169 -5.38 1.79 4.35
C PRO A 169 -4.42 0.62 4.64
N GLY A 170 -4.86 -0.63 4.46
CA GLY A 170 -3.99 -1.81 4.60
C GLY A 170 -2.94 -1.99 3.49
N ASN A 171 -3.15 -1.37 2.32
CA ASN A 171 -2.22 -1.38 1.17
C ASN A 171 -1.33 -0.12 1.13
N LEU A 172 -1.34 0.67 2.21
CA LEU A 172 -0.55 1.89 2.38
C LEU A 172 0.41 1.68 3.55
N LEU A 173 1.61 1.18 3.26
CA LEU A 173 2.64 0.89 4.26
C LEU A 173 3.26 2.19 4.79
N VAL A 174 3.59 2.22 6.07
CA VAL A 174 4.12 3.41 6.76
C VAL A 174 5.24 3.06 7.74
N ASN A 175 6.14 4.02 7.97
CA ASN A 175 7.17 3.94 9.01
C ASN A 175 7.00 5.00 10.11
N SER A 176 7.84 4.91 11.15
CA SER A 176 7.90 5.87 12.27
C SER A 176 8.13 7.33 11.85
N ASN A 177 8.71 7.54 10.66
CA ASN A 177 9.03 8.85 10.12
C ASN A 177 7.91 9.35 9.19
N CYS A 178 6.71 8.74 9.25
CA CYS A 178 5.54 9.02 8.42
C CYS A 178 5.78 8.93 6.90
N VAL A 179 6.84 8.25 6.45
CA VAL A 179 7.01 7.91 5.03
C VAL A 179 5.98 6.85 4.67
N LEU A 180 5.21 7.09 3.61
CA LEU A 180 4.15 6.23 3.12
C LEU A 180 4.48 5.66 1.75
N LYS A 181 4.18 4.36 1.54
CA LYS A 181 4.35 3.63 0.28
C LYS A 181 3.13 2.78 -0.07
N ILE A 182 2.64 2.97 -1.29
CA ILE A 182 1.59 2.15 -1.89
C ILE A 182 2.16 0.76 -2.22
N CYS A 183 1.45 -0.32 -1.87
CA CYS A 183 1.84 -1.70 -2.14
C CYS A 183 0.65 -2.57 -2.58
N ASP A 184 0.94 -3.84 -2.90
CA ASP A 184 -0.02 -4.86 -3.35
C ASP A 184 -0.63 -4.59 -4.74
N PHE A 185 0.21 -4.82 -5.75
CA PHE A 185 -0.17 -4.70 -7.16
C PHE A 185 -0.87 -5.96 -7.70
N GLY A 186 -1.32 -6.89 -6.84
CA GLY A 186 -2.01 -8.11 -7.27
C GLY A 186 -3.28 -7.83 -8.08
N LEU A 187 -3.99 -6.74 -7.75
CA LEU A 187 -5.13 -6.25 -8.55
C LEU A 187 -4.78 -5.10 -9.49
N ALA A 188 -3.53 -4.66 -9.58
CA ALA A 188 -3.18 -3.58 -10.51
C ALA A 188 -3.25 -4.05 -11.97
N ARG A 189 -3.63 -3.15 -12.88
CA ARG A 189 -3.74 -3.40 -14.34
C ARG A 189 -3.29 -2.19 -15.13
N VAL A 190 -2.81 -2.42 -16.35
CA VAL A 190 -2.69 -1.35 -17.35
C VAL A 190 -4.10 -0.89 -17.72
N GLU A 191 -4.26 0.42 -17.85
CA GLU A 191 -5.47 1.07 -18.33
C GLU A 191 -5.75 0.67 -19.79
N GLU A 192 -6.94 0.15 -20.05
CA GLU A 192 -7.39 -0.22 -21.40
C GLU A 192 -7.93 1.03 -22.11
N PRO A 193 -7.25 1.55 -23.15
CA PRO A 193 -7.67 2.79 -23.82
C PRO A 193 -8.95 2.61 -24.66
N ASP A 194 -9.29 1.38 -25.03
CA ASP A 194 -10.48 1.07 -25.82
C ASP A 194 -11.71 0.90 -24.90
N GLN A 195 -12.56 1.93 -24.86
CA GLN A 195 -13.78 1.94 -24.06
C GLN A 195 -14.77 0.81 -24.43
N ALA A 196 -14.65 0.19 -25.60
CA ALA A 196 -15.49 -0.95 -25.98
C ALA A 196 -15.07 -2.26 -25.29
N LYS A 197 -13.84 -2.35 -24.75
CA LYS A 197 -13.39 -3.56 -24.06
C LYS A 197 -13.78 -3.55 -22.59
N HIS A 198 -14.36 -4.67 -22.14
CA HIS A 198 -14.75 -4.85 -20.75
C HIS A 198 -13.53 -5.11 -19.86
N MET A 199 -13.41 -4.36 -18.76
CA MET A 199 -12.44 -4.58 -17.69
C MET A 199 -13.00 -5.52 -16.62
N THR A 200 -12.15 -6.39 -16.07
CA THR A 200 -12.58 -7.39 -15.09
C THR A 200 -12.90 -6.76 -13.73
N GLN A 201 -14.04 -7.13 -13.13
CA GLN A 201 -14.41 -6.74 -11.77
C GLN A 201 -14.00 -7.82 -10.78
N GLU A 202 -12.89 -7.62 -10.06
CA GLU A 202 -12.38 -8.60 -9.10
C GLU A 202 -12.98 -8.35 -7.69
N VAL A 203 -13.35 -9.43 -6.98
CA VAL A 203 -14.11 -9.35 -5.73
C VAL A 203 -13.18 -9.32 -4.51
N VAL A 204 -12.82 -8.11 -4.08
CA VAL A 204 -12.07 -7.77 -2.84
C VAL A 204 -12.85 -6.71 -2.01
N THR A 205 -12.32 -6.27 -0.87
CA THR A 205 -12.85 -5.25 0.07
C THR A 205 -13.76 -4.18 -0.55
N GLN A 206 -14.93 -3.92 0.04
CA GLN A 206 -15.96 -3.05 -0.58
C GLN A 206 -15.92 -1.57 -0.18
N TYR A 207 -15.37 -1.22 0.99
CA TYR A 207 -15.53 0.12 1.60
C TYR A 207 -14.91 1.27 0.81
N TYR A 208 -13.91 0.96 -0.02
CA TYR A 208 -13.15 1.92 -0.82
C TYR A 208 -13.51 1.84 -2.31
N ARG A 209 -14.50 1.02 -2.70
CA ARG A 209 -14.90 0.88 -4.11
C ARG A 209 -15.65 2.09 -4.61
N ALA A 210 -15.28 2.53 -5.82
CA ALA A 210 -15.97 3.60 -6.52
C ALA A 210 -17.40 3.22 -6.94
N PRO A 211 -18.35 4.19 -6.95
CA PRO A 211 -19.75 3.92 -7.21
C PRO A 211 -20.01 3.33 -8.60
N GLU A 212 -19.22 3.69 -9.62
CA GLU A 212 -19.28 3.10 -10.95
C GLU A 212 -18.97 1.58 -10.94
N ILE A 213 -18.04 1.13 -10.09
CA ILE A 213 -17.73 -0.31 -9.93
C ILE A 213 -18.89 -1.03 -9.22
N LEU A 214 -19.47 -0.40 -8.19
CA LEU A 214 -20.63 -0.94 -7.48
C LEU A 214 -21.89 -1.01 -8.37
N MET A 215 -22.03 -0.05 -9.29
CA MET A 215 -23.11 0.01 -10.28
C MET A 215 -22.86 -0.85 -11.53
N GLY A 216 -21.79 -1.64 -11.58
CA GLY A 216 -21.56 -2.60 -12.66
C GLY A 216 -20.98 -2.01 -13.95
N ALA A 217 -20.29 -0.87 -13.89
CA ALA A 217 -19.61 -0.28 -15.05
C ALA A 217 -18.59 -1.24 -15.65
N ARG A 218 -18.62 -1.40 -16.98
CA ARG A 218 -17.78 -2.35 -17.73
C ARG A 218 -16.41 -1.78 -18.10
N HIS A 219 -16.28 -0.46 -18.11
CA HIS A 219 -15.03 0.27 -18.32
C HIS A 219 -14.92 1.33 -17.22
N TYR A 220 -13.71 1.65 -16.80
CA TYR A 220 -13.43 2.58 -15.71
C TYR A 220 -11.99 3.11 -15.81
N SER A 221 -11.77 4.33 -15.32
CA SER A 221 -10.50 5.07 -15.42
C SER A 221 -9.74 5.13 -14.09
N SER A 222 -8.64 5.89 -14.05
CA SER A 222 -7.90 6.26 -12.83
C SER A 222 -8.75 6.94 -11.74
N ALA A 223 -9.94 7.47 -12.10
CA ALA A 223 -10.89 8.04 -11.15
C ALA A 223 -11.30 7.04 -10.05
N VAL A 224 -11.24 5.72 -10.29
CA VAL A 224 -11.56 4.71 -9.26
C VAL A 224 -10.60 4.77 -8.07
N ASP A 225 -9.32 5.04 -8.31
CA ASP A 225 -8.32 5.15 -7.25
C ASP A 225 -8.49 6.47 -6.48
N VAL A 226 -8.90 7.55 -7.15
CA VAL A 226 -9.19 8.85 -6.50
C VAL A 226 -10.37 8.72 -5.54
N TRP A 227 -11.42 8.01 -5.93
CA TRP A 227 -12.53 7.71 -5.03
C TRP A 227 -12.06 6.98 -3.77
N SER A 228 -11.24 5.94 -3.93
CA SER A 228 -10.65 5.22 -2.79
C SER A 228 -9.87 6.15 -1.86
N VAL A 229 -9.10 7.09 -2.42
CA VAL A 229 -8.39 8.12 -1.63
C VAL A 229 -9.37 9.04 -0.91
N GLY A 230 -10.50 9.43 -1.52
CA GLY A 230 -11.56 10.17 -0.84
C GLY A 230 -12.10 9.43 0.38
N CYS A 231 -12.41 8.13 0.26
CA CYS A 231 -12.80 7.31 1.41
C CYS A 231 -11.74 7.28 2.51
N ILE A 232 -10.46 7.10 2.15
CA ILE A 232 -9.33 7.09 3.09
C ILE A 232 -9.13 8.46 3.75
N PHE A 233 -9.35 9.56 3.03
CA PHE A 233 -9.23 10.91 3.57
C PHE A 233 -10.33 11.20 4.60
N GLY A 234 -11.59 10.84 4.29
CA GLY A 234 -12.68 10.88 5.28
C GLY A 234 -12.40 10.02 6.51
N GLU A 235 -11.78 8.86 6.34
CA GLU A 235 -11.38 7.98 7.43
C GLU A 235 -10.17 8.50 8.24
N LEU A 236 -9.21 9.18 7.62
CA LEU A 236 -8.12 9.89 8.31
C LEU A 236 -8.67 11.05 9.17
N LEU A 237 -9.65 11.80 8.65
CA LEU A 237 -10.32 12.88 9.36
C LEU A 237 -11.20 12.38 10.51
N GLY A 238 -11.98 11.31 10.29
CA GLY A 238 -12.99 10.81 11.24
C GLY A 238 -12.55 9.63 12.12
N ARG A 239 -11.34 9.08 11.92
CA ARG A 239 -10.78 7.90 12.61
C ARG A 239 -11.67 6.64 12.54
N ARG A 240 -12.54 6.55 11.53
CA ARG A 240 -13.48 5.45 11.27
C ARG A 240 -13.74 5.32 9.77
N ILE A 241 -14.02 4.11 9.32
CA ILE A 241 -14.35 3.79 7.92
C ILE A 241 -15.53 4.68 7.48
N LEU A 242 -15.35 5.43 6.39
CA LEU A 242 -16.35 6.41 5.94
C LEU A 242 -17.68 5.76 5.51
N PHE A 243 -17.59 4.63 4.80
CA PHE A 243 -18.73 3.87 4.30
C PHE A 243 -18.60 2.39 4.70
N GLN A 244 -19.07 2.06 5.90
CA GLN A 244 -18.96 0.70 6.46
C GLN A 244 -20.23 -0.13 6.17
N ALA A 245 -20.29 -0.74 4.98
CA ALA A 245 -21.40 -1.61 4.58
C ALA A 245 -21.18 -3.10 4.88
N GLN A 246 -22.24 -3.91 4.79
CA GLN A 246 -22.14 -5.37 4.79
C GLN A 246 -22.11 -5.95 3.38
N ASN A 247 -22.68 -5.27 2.39
CA ASN A 247 -22.76 -5.72 1.00
C ASN A 247 -22.71 -4.54 -0.02
N PRO A 248 -22.50 -4.80 -1.32
CA PRO A 248 -22.38 -3.74 -2.34
C PRO A 248 -23.61 -2.85 -2.52
N VAL A 249 -24.82 -3.35 -2.23
CA VAL A 249 -26.06 -2.56 -2.31
C VAL A 249 -26.08 -1.54 -1.17
N GLN A 250 -25.85 -2.00 0.07
CA GLN A 250 -25.74 -1.10 1.22
C GLN A 250 -24.58 -0.11 1.08
N GLN A 251 -23.47 -0.50 0.45
CA GLN A 251 -22.37 0.41 0.12
C GLN A 251 -22.85 1.58 -0.75
N LEU A 252 -23.63 1.28 -1.80
CA LEU A 252 -24.22 2.30 -2.67
C LEU A 252 -25.30 3.15 -1.97
N GLU A 253 -26.06 2.55 -1.03
CA GLU A 253 -27.00 3.30 -0.18
C GLU A 253 -26.29 4.32 0.71
N LEU A 254 -25.23 3.93 1.44
CA LEU A 254 -24.45 4.84 2.29
C LEU A 254 -23.80 5.98 1.48
N ILE A 255 -23.33 5.69 0.27
CA ILE A 255 -22.82 6.71 -0.66
C ILE A 255 -23.94 7.70 -1.04
N THR A 256 -25.13 7.18 -1.37
CA THR A 256 -26.31 7.98 -1.72
C THR A 256 -26.81 8.84 -0.55
N GLU A 257 -26.60 8.41 0.70
CA GLU A 257 -26.96 9.19 1.89
C GLU A 257 -26.04 10.39 2.13
N LEU A 258 -24.77 10.30 1.71
CA LEU A 258 -23.85 11.44 1.75
C LEU A 258 -24.00 12.35 0.53
N LEU A 259 -24.00 11.77 -0.67
CA LEU A 259 -23.91 12.51 -1.94
C LEU A 259 -25.27 12.93 -2.51
N GLY A 260 -26.39 12.44 -1.95
CA GLY A 260 -27.71 12.58 -2.53
C GLY A 260 -27.98 11.54 -3.62
N THR A 261 -29.15 11.61 -4.24
CA THR A 261 -29.53 10.68 -5.32
C THR A 261 -28.79 11.04 -6.62
N PRO A 262 -28.05 10.09 -7.25
CA PRO A 262 -27.35 10.36 -8.49
C PRO A 262 -28.33 10.64 -9.64
N THR A 263 -27.93 11.51 -10.57
CA THR A 263 -28.70 11.80 -11.78
C THR A 263 -28.54 10.68 -12.81
N MET A 264 -29.37 10.74 -13.87
CA MET A 264 -29.23 9.84 -15.02
C MET A 264 -27.89 9.98 -15.75
N GLU A 265 -27.29 11.18 -15.71
CA GLU A 265 -25.99 11.47 -16.31
C GLU A 265 -24.85 10.81 -15.51
N ASP A 266 -24.91 10.91 -14.17
CA ASP A 266 -23.97 10.24 -13.26
C ASP A 266 -24.06 8.70 -13.38
N MET A 267 -25.25 8.18 -13.70
CA MET A 267 -25.52 6.76 -13.91
C MET A 267 -25.39 6.29 -15.38
N ARG A 268 -24.74 7.06 -16.27
CA ARG A 268 -24.63 6.69 -17.69
C ARG A 268 -23.95 5.33 -17.92
N HIS A 269 -22.94 4.99 -17.11
CA HIS A 269 -22.21 3.72 -17.17
C HIS A 269 -22.79 2.61 -16.26
N ALA A 270 -23.82 2.90 -15.47
CA ALA A 270 -24.47 1.93 -14.58
C ALA A 270 -25.20 0.84 -15.36
N CYS A 271 -25.19 -0.39 -14.85
CA CYS A 271 -25.99 -1.47 -15.37
C CYS A 271 -27.49 -1.24 -15.08
N GLU A 272 -28.37 -1.87 -15.87
CA GLU A 272 -29.82 -1.70 -15.78
C GLU A 272 -30.36 -2.01 -14.37
N GLY A 273 -29.87 -3.06 -13.72
CA GLY A 273 -30.25 -3.43 -12.36
C GLY A 273 -29.89 -2.36 -11.32
N ALA A 274 -28.67 -1.82 -11.38
CA ALA A 274 -28.22 -0.78 -10.47
C ALA A 274 -28.98 0.53 -10.68
N ARG A 275 -29.15 0.94 -11.94
CA ARG A 275 -29.94 2.13 -12.32
C ARG A 275 -31.39 2.02 -11.85
N THR A 276 -32.03 0.86 -12.09
CA THR A 276 -33.41 0.60 -11.63
C THR A 276 -33.53 0.61 -10.11
N HIS A 277 -32.54 0.06 -9.40
CA HIS A 277 -32.52 0.08 -7.94
C HIS A 277 -32.40 1.51 -7.37
N MET A 278 -31.53 2.36 -7.95
CA MET A 278 -31.37 3.76 -7.55
C MET A 278 -32.63 4.60 -7.83
N LEU A 279 -33.19 4.51 -9.04
CA LEU A 279 -34.36 5.30 -9.45
C LEU A 279 -35.67 4.94 -8.71
N ARG A 280 -35.74 3.78 -8.05
CA ARG A 280 -36.89 3.40 -7.19
C ARG A 280 -36.92 4.14 -5.85
N ARG A 281 -35.84 4.82 -5.45
CA ARG A 281 -35.75 5.54 -4.17
C ARG A 281 -36.26 6.97 -4.35
N ALA A 282 -36.85 7.54 -3.29
CA ALA A 282 -37.19 8.96 -3.27
C ALA A 282 -35.91 9.81 -3.42
N PRO A 283 -35.91 10.88 -4.25
CA PRO A 283 -34.77 11.78 -4.38
C PRO A 283 -34.35 12.36 -3.03
N LYS A 284 -33.04 12.29 -2.73
CA LYS A 284 -32.42 12.91 -1.55
C LYS A 284 -31.42 13.98 -2.00
N PRO A 285 -31.36 15.16 -1.34
CA PRO A 285 -30.27 16.12 -1.55
C PRO A 285 -28.95 15.62 -0.92
N PRO A 286 -27.79 16.18 -1.31
CA PRO A 286 -26.51 15.89 -0.65
C PRO A 286 -26.48 16.36 0.80
N SER A 287 -25.73 15.65 1.65
CA SER A 287 -25.60 15.89 3.10
C SER A 287 -24.17 16.21 3.52
N PHE A 288 -23.49 17.08 2.75
CA PHE A 288 -22.07 17.42 2.96
C PHE A 288 -21.77 18.07 4.33
N SER A 289 -22.78 18.64 5.01
CA SER A 289 -22.62 19.20 6.36
C SER A 289 -22.11 18.18 7.38
N VAL A 290 -22.42 16.89 7.19
CA VAL A 290 -21.92 15.79 8.03
C VAL A 290 -20.38 15.67 7.97
N LEU A 291 -19.73 16.07 6.88
CA LEU A 291 -18.27 15.97 6.76
C LEU A 291 -17.53 16.90 7.72
N TYR A 292 -18.10 18.06 8.04
CA TYR A 292 -17.56 18.98 9.06
C TYR A 292 -17.63 18.40 10.48
N THR A 293 -18.46 17.38 10.71
CA THR A 293 -18.58 16.70 12.01
C THR A 293 -17.59 15.56 12.23
N LEU A 294 -16.75 15.24 11.23
CA LEU A 294 -15.79 14.13 11.33
C LEU A 294 -14.75 14.37 12.44
N SER A 295 -14.19 15.58 12.50
CA SER A 295 -13.31 16.06 13.58
C SER A 295 -13.02 17.56 13.42
N SER A 296 -12.33 18.16 14.40
CA SER A 296 -11.79 19.52 14.29
C SER A 296 -10.74 19.72 13.18
N HIS A 297 -10.30 18.66 12.51
CA HIS A 297 -9.41 18.72 11.35
C HIS A 297 -10.17 18.80 10.00
N ALA A 298 -11.50 18.66 10.01
CA ALA A 298 -12.36 18.84 8.84
C ALA A 298 -12.58 20.33 8.52
N THR A 299 -11.51 21.03 8.16
CA THR A 299 -11.55 22.44 7.71
C THR A 299 -12.33 22.58 6.40
N HIS A 300 -12.64 23.82 6.01
CA HIS A 300 -13.35 24.08 4.76
C HIS A 300 -12.60 23.54 3.53
N GLU A 301 -11.28 23.72 3.48
CA GLU A 301 -10.41 23.22 2.42
C GLU A 301 -10.32 21.68 2.44
N ALA A 302 -10.35 21.06 3.63
CA ALA A 302 -10.37 19.61 3.77
C ALA A 302 -11.67 19.02 3.20
N VAL A 303 -12.82 19.58 3.61
CA VAL A 303 -14.14 19.13 3.15
C VAL A 303 -14.33 19.43 1.66
N HIS A 304 -13.85 20.58 1.17
CA HIS A 304 -13.90 20.92 -0.25
C HIS A 304 -13.15 19.89 -1.12
N LEU A 305 -11.90 19.57 -0.78
CA LEU A 305 -11.13 18.54 -1.50
C LEU A 305 -11.79 17.15 -1.40
N LEU A 306 -12.32 16.81 -0.22
CA LEU A 306 -13.03 15.54 0.00
C LEU A 306 -14.28 15.43 -0.88
N CYS A 307 -15.08 16.49 -1.00
CA CYS A 307 -16.23 16.54 -1.91
C CYS A 307 -15.83 16.44 -3.38
N GLN A 308 -14.68 17.01 -3.78
CA GLN A 308 -14.16 16.88 -5.15
C GLN A 308 -13.65 15.47 -5.49
N MET A 309 -13.23 14.69 -4.48
CA MET A 309 -12.89 13.26 -4.63
C MET A 309 -14.13 12.35 -4.62
N LEU A 310 -15.14 12.67 -3.81
CA LEU A 310 -16.35 11.88 -3.63
C LEU A 310 -17.47 12.33 -4.59
N VAL A 311 -17.25 12.11 -5.89
CA VAL A 311 -18.22 12.41 -6.96
C VAL A 311 -18.70 11.12 -7.61
N PHE A 312 -20.01 10.99 -7.85
CA PHE A 312 -20.59 9.82 -8.53
C PHE A 312 -20.05 9.64 -9.96
N ASP A 313 -20.14 10.69 -10.76
CA ASP A 313 -19.62 10.72 -12.12
C ASP A 313 -18.08 10.69 -12.11
N PRO A 314 -17.43 9.65 -12.67
CA PRO A 314 -15.97 9.54 -12.66
C PRO A 314 -15.27 10.59 -13.52
N ASP A 315 -15.95 11.18 -14.52
CA ASP A 315 -15.36 12.19 -15.41
C ASP A 315 -15.48 13.62 -14.83
N LYS A 316 -16.32 13.80 -13.80
CA LYS A 316 -16.42 15.03 -12.99
C LYS A 316 -15.61 14.95 -11.69
N ARG A 317 -15.08 13.77 -11.36
CA ARG A 317 -14.23 13.54 -10.18
C ARG A 317 -12.87 14.19 -10.42
N ILE A 318 -12.32 14.83 -9.38
CA ILE A 318 -11.03 15.52 -9.48
C ILE A 318 -9.91 14.58 -9.96
N SER A 319 -9.03 15.04 -10.85
CA SER A 319 -7.86 14.24 -11.22
C SER A 319 -6.84 14.21 -10.06
N VAL A 320 -5.95 13.21 -10.04
CA VAL A 320 -4.86 13.17 -9.06
C VAL A 320 -3.93 14.39 -9.17
N THR A 321 -3.76 14.95 -10.38
CA THR A 321 -2.95 16.16 -10.62
C THR A 321 -3.61 17.39 -10.02
N ASP A 322 -4.92 17.57 -10.24
CA ASP A 322 -5.67 18.71 -9.71
C ASP A 322 -5.85 18.60 -8.19
N ALA A 323 -6.02 17.38 -7.68
CA ALA A 323 -6.04 17.10 -6.24
C ALA A 323 -4.69 17.46 -5.60
N LEU A 324 -3.56 17.14 -6.25
CA LEU A 324 -2.23 17.56 -5.80
C LEU A 324 -2.03 19.07 -5.83
N ALA A 325 -2.67 19.78 -6.77
CA ALA A 325 -2.66 21.24 -6.86
C ALA A 325 -3.62 21.94 -5.88
N HIS A 326 -4.47 21.20 -5.15
CA HIS A 326 -5.45 21.79 -4.24
C HIS A 326 -4.80 22.43 -2.98
N PRO A 327 -5.18 23.67 -2.57
CA PRO A 327 -4.52 24.41 -1.49
C PRO A 327 -4.38 23.67 -0.15
N TYR A 328 -5.33 22.79 0.18
CA TYR A 328 -5.26 21.94 1.38
C TYR A 328 -3.94 21.15 1.52
N LEU A 329 -3.31 20.79 0.40
CA LEU A 329 -2.08 20.01 0.37
C LEU A 329 -0.79 20.84 0.40
N ASP A 330 -0.85 22.17 0.34
CA ASP A 330 0.37 23.00 0.22
C ASP A 330 1.31 22.82 1.41
N GLU A 331 0.77 22.81 2.64
CA GLU A 331 1.55 22.52 3.86
C GLU A 331 2.06 21.07 3.88
N GLY A 332 1.29 20.11 3.37
CA GLY A 332 1.68 18.70 3.28
C GLY A 332 2.85 18.49 2.31
N ARG A 333 2.77 19.11 1.13
CA ARG A 333 3.81 19.15 0.09
C ARG A 333 5.07 19.81 0.64
N LEU A 334 4.94 21.01 1.22
CA LEU A 334 6.06 21.75 1.79
C LEU A 334 6.74 20.96 2.91
N ARG A 335 5.99 20.38 3.86
CA ARG A 335 6.55 19.59 4.96
C ARG A 335 7.29 18.36 4.45
N TYR A 336 6.69 17.59 3.54
CA TYR A 336 7.33 16.41 2.96
C TYR A 336 8.67 16.77 2.30
N HIS A 337 8.70 17.82 1.47
CA HIS A 337 9.91 18.26 0.78
C HIS A 337 10.92 19.01 1.65
N SER A 338 10.52 19.48 2.83
CA SER A 338 11.41 20.17 3.79
C SER A 338 12.11 19.25 4.79
N CYS A 339 11.58 18.07 5.09
CA CYS A 339 12.22 17.16 6.07
C CYS A 339 12.07 15.65 5.85
N MET A 340 11.30 15.17 4.86
CA MET A 340 10.98 13.73 4.75
C MET A 340 11.48 13.05 3.48
N CYS A 341 11.44 13.75 2.34
CA CYS A 341 11.84 13.19 1.05
C CYS A 341 13.36 12.98 0.93
N LYS A 342 13.77 12.11 0.00
CA LYS A 342 15.17 11.92 -0.41
C LYS A 342 15.58 12.76 -1.62
N CYS A 343 14.62 13.30 -2.36
CA CYS A 343 14.87 14.15 -3.54
C CYS A 343 15.27 15.61 -3.24
N CYS A 344 15.11 16.08 -1.99
CA CYS A 344 15.60 17.39 -1.54
C CYS A 344 16.66 17.21 -0.44
N PHE A 345 17.68 18.06 -0.42
CA PHE A 345 18.81 17.92 0.54
C PHE A 345 19.33 19.27 1.03
N THR A 346 19.95 19.27 2.20
CA THR A 346 20.60 20.46 2.76
C THR A 346 22.08 20.44 2.41
N THR A 347 22.58 21.52 1.81
CA THR A 347 24.00 21.71 1.48
C THR A 347 24.86 21.93 2.72
N SER A 348 26.18 21.82 2.58
CA SER A 348 27.14 22.12 3.66
C SER A 348 27.04 23.57 4.17
N ALA A 349 26.53 24.50 3.36
CA ALA A 349 26.25 25.89 3.75
C ALA A 349 24.91 26.07 4.50
N GLY A 350 24.21 24.99 4.86
CA GLY A 350 22.91 25.03 5.55
C GLY A 350 21.71 25.36 4.66
N MET A 351 21.92 25.68 3.38
CA MET A 351 20.85 25.98 2.42
C MET A 351 20.19 24.70 1.92
N ARG A 352 18.86 24.62 2.04
CA ARG A 352 18.02 23.53 1.49
C ARG A 352 17.86 23.69 -0.02
N GLN A 353 18.31 22.69 -0.78
CA GLN A 353 18.01 22.55 -2.20
C GLN A 353 16.78 21.66 -2.39
N TYR A 354 15.84 22.14 -3.17
CA TYR A 354 14.60 21.46 -3.52
C TYR A 354 14.71 20.81 -4.90
N THR A 355 14.06 19.67 -5.11
CA THR A 355 13.90 19.07 -6.43
C THR A 355 13.14 20.02 -7.37
N ALA A 356 13.48 20.00 -8.67
CA ALA A 356 12.78 20.77 -9.69
C ALA A 356 11.36 20.25 -9.96
N ASP A 357 11.13 18.94 -9.76
CA ASP A 357 9.81 18.32 -9.81
C ASP A 357 9.52 17.65 -8.47
N PHE A 358 8.53 18.19 -7.76
CA PHE A 358 8.07 17.65 -6.48
C PHE A 358 7.29 16.35 -6.64
N GLU A 359 6.72 16.07 -7.80
CA GLU A 359 5.69 15.05 -8.03
C GLU A 359 5.93 14.33 -9.37
N PRO A 360 7.05 13.58 -9.49
CA PRO A 360 7.51 13.06 -10.76
C PRO A 360 6.61 11.98 -11.34
N SER A 361 6.46 12.02 -12.66
CA SER A 361 5.86 10.94 -13.46
C SER A 361 6.83 9.78 -13.66
N ALA A 362 6.29 8.62 -14.03
CA ALA A 362 7.09 7.49 -14.51
C ALA A 362 7.72 7.84 -15.87
N GLY A 363 9.00 7.49 -16.06
CA GLY A 363 9.73 7.81 -17.31
C GLY A 363 9.22 7.07 -18.56
N GLN A 364 8.39 6.03 -18.39
CA GLN A 364 7.72 5.30 -19.46
C GLN A 364 6.47 4.59 -18.92
N PRO A 365 5.47 4.26 -19.77
CA PRO A 365 4.37 3.37 -19.41
C PRO A 365 4.85 1.95 -19.07
N PHE A 366 4.07 1.22 -18.28
CA PHE A 366 4.31 -0.21 -18.03
C PHE A 366 3.81 -1.05 -19.22
N ASP A 367 4.67 -1.92 -19.76
CA ASP A 367 4.29 -2.89 -20.80
C ASP A 367 3.63 -4.14 -20.19
N ASP A 368 2.43 -4.49 -20.67
CA ASP A 368 1.70 -5.73 -20.35
C ASP A 368 1.52 -6.68 -21.54
N LEU A 369 2.07 -6.36 -22.73
CA LEU A 369 1.87 -7.16 -23.95
C LEU A 369 2.45 -8.57 -23.82
N TRP A 370 3.45 -8.75 -22.95
CA TRP A 370 3.99 -10.07 -22.59
C TRP A 370 2.94 -10.97 -21.91
N GLU A 371 1.99 -10.44 -21.12
CA GLU A 371 0.97 -11.24 -20.41
C GLU A 371 0.05 -11.96 -21.40
N ARG A 372 -0.12 -11.42 -22.62
CA ARG A 372 -0.94 -12.03 -23.69
C ARG A 372 -0.29 -13.28 -24.30
N LYS A 373 1.04 -13.35 -24.34
CA LYS A 373 1.81 -14.46 -24.94
C LYS A 373 1.83 -15.72 -24.07
N LEU A 374 1.57 -15.57 -22.77
CA LEU A 374 1.57 -16.65 -21.79
C LEU A 374 0.22 -17.39 -21.83
N THR A 375 0.16 -18.58 -22.42
CA THR A 375 -1.07 -19.38 -22.56
C THR A 375 -1.10 -20.64 -21.69
N SER A 376 0.03 -21.03 -21.09
CA SER A 376 0.11 -22.14 -20.11
C SER A 376 0.84 -21.76 -18.83
N VAL A 377 0.57 -22.49 -17.74
CA VAL A 377 1.29 -22.31 -16.46
C VAL A 377 2.79 -22.54 -16.62
N GLN A 378 3.17 -23.52 -17.44
CA GLN A 378 4.58 -23.85 -17.71
C GLN A 378 5.32 -22.67 -18.37
N GLN A 379 4.72 -22.01 -19.36
CA GLN A 379 5.30 -20.80 -19.97
C GLN A 379 5.46 -19.66 -18.97
N VAL A 380 4.47 -19.43 -18.08
CA VAL A 380 4.59 -18.43 -17.02
C VAL A 380 5.76 -18.78 -16.09
N LYS A 381 5.89 -20.05 -15.72
CA LYS A 381 6.95 -20.55 -14.83
C LYS A 381 8.35 -20.39 -15.43
N GLU A 382 8.51 -20.72 -16.71
CA GLU A 382 9.76 -20.55 -17.47
C GLU A 382 10.17 -19.07 -17.61
N GLU A 383 9.28 -18.21 -18.11
CA GLU A 383 9.57 -16.78 -18.30
C GLU A 383 9.76 -16.04 -16.97
N MET A 384 9.08 -16.46 -15.91
CA MET A 384 9.29 -15.93 -14.55
C MET A 384 10.64 -16.37 -13.97
N HIS A 385 11.04 -17.64 -14.13
CA HIS A 385 12.34 -18.14 -13.68
C HIS A 385 13.48 -17.39 -14.38
N LYS A 386 13.40 -17.29 -15.71
CA LYS A 386 14.31 -16.52 -16.55
C LYS A 386 14.37 -15.05 -16.14
N PHE A 387 13.22 -14.39 -15.94
CA PHE A 387 13.19 -13.00 -15.49
C PHE A 387 13.91 -12.79 -14.15
N ILE A 388 13.72 -13.68 -13.18
CA ILE A 388 14.43 -13.59 -11.89
C ILE A 388 15.94 -13.82 -12.09
N ALA A 389 16.34 -14.78 -12.93
CA ALA A 389 17.74 -15.02 -13.25
C ALA A 389 18.42 -13.80 -13.92
N GLU A 390 17.70 -13.06 -14.78
CA GLU A 390 18.17 -11.80 -15.37
C GLU A 390 18.36 -10.70 -14.32
N GLN A 391 17.46 -10.56 -13.33
CA GLN A 391 17.61 -9.57 -12.24
C GLN A 391 18.83 -9.85 -11.34
N LEU A 392 19.25 -11.11 -11.22
CA LEU A 392 20.37 -11.54 -10.39
C LEU A 392 21.76 -11.29 -11.02
N GLN A 393 21.83 -10.94 -12.30
CA GLN A 393 23.10 -10.63 -12.98
C GLN A 393 23.65 -9.22 -12.67
N THR A 394 23.03 -8.51 -11.72
CA THR A 394 23.29 -7.11 -11.34
C THR A 394 24.51 -6.90 -10.42
N GLY A 395 25.43 -7.85 -10.34
CA GLY A 395 26.69 -7.74 -9.60
C GLY A 395 26.60 -7.88 -8.07
N ARG A 396 25.40 -8.00 -7.49
CA ARG A 396 25.20 -8.42 -6.09
C ARG A 396 25.27 -9.94 -5.96
N VAL A 397 25.74 -10.44 -4.81
CA VAL A 397 25.71 -11.86 -4.49
C VAL A 397 24.24 -12.34 -4.40
N PRO A 398 23.84 -13.35 -5.19
CA PRO A 398 22.49 -13.90 -5.12
C PRO A 398 22.20 -14.51 -3.75
N LEU A 399 21.01 -14.21 -3.21
CA LEU A 399 20.50 -14.81 -1.98
C LEU A 399 19.58 -15.99 -2.31
N CYS A 400 19.69 -17.07 -1.56
CA CYS A 400 18.77 -18.20 -1.61
C CYS A 400 18.27 -18.52 -0.20
N ILE A 401 17.08 -19.12 -0.07
CA ILE A 401 16.58 -19.57 1.23
C ILE A 401 17.38 -20.78 1.72
N ASN A 402 17.74 -20.78 3.02
CA ASN A 402 18.24 -21.97 3.69
C ASN A 402 17.08 -22.73 4.37
N PRO A 403 16.59 -23.85 3.82
CA PRO A 403 15.49 -24.60 4.40
C PRO A 403 15.86 -25.32 5.71
N GLN A 404 17.15 -25.39 6.05
CA GLN A 404 17.64 -26.03 7.29
C GLN A 404 17.71 -25.05 8.48
N SER A 405 17.48 -23.75 8.26
CA SER A 405 17.48 -22.75 9.34
C SER A 405 16.35 -23.00 10.35
N ALA A 406 16.64 -22.83 11.64
CA ALA A 406 15.63 -22.93 12.69
C ALA A 406 14.46 -21.94 12.48
N ALA A 407 14.76 -20.72 12.03
CA ALA A 407 13.76 -19.71 11.67
C ALA A 407 12.94 -20.12 10.44
N PHE A 408 13.53 -20.86 9.49
CA PHE A 408 12.82 -21.28 8.27
C PHE A 408 11.63 -22.19 8.59
N LYS A 409 11.70 -23.04 9.62
CA LYS A 409 10.55 -23.89 9.99
C LYS A 409 9.31 -23.04 10.36
N SER A 410 9.49 -21.98 11.14
CA SER A 410 8.41 -21.06 11.53
C SER A 410 7.95 -20.17 10.36
N PHE A 411 8.89 -19.74 9.51
CA PHE A 411 8.59 -18.98 8.29
C PHE A 411 7.82 -19.81 7.25
N ALA A 412 8.18 -21.08 7.05
CA ALA A 412 7.54 -21.99 6.11
C ALA A 412 6.18 -22.48 6.60
N SER A 413 6.02 -22.70 7.92
CA SER A 413 4.74 -23.03 8.55
C SER A 413 3.80 -21.82 8.69
N SER A 414 4.30 -20.60 8.47
CA SER A 414 3.44 -19.42 8.41
C SER A 414 2.61 -19.47 7.13
N THR A 415 1.34 -19.80 7.27
CA THR A 415 0.36 -19.76 6.18
C THR A 415 -0.23 -18.35 6.04
N VAL A 416 -0.80 -18.08 4.86
CA VAL A 416 -1.76 -16.99 4.73
C VAL A 416 -2.96 -17.34 5.62
N ALA A 417 -3.37 -16.43 6.49
CA ALA A 417 -4.56 -16.62 7.33
C ALA A 417 -5.76 -16.92 6.43
N HIS A 418 -6.55 -17.93 6.79
CA HIS A 418 -7.76 -18.25 6.04
C HIS A 418 -8.72 -17.04 6.10
N PRO A 419 -9.58 -16.77 5.09
CA PRO A 419 -10.48 -15.60 5.15
C PRO A 419 -11.41 -15.56 6.38
N SER A 420 -11.60 -16.70 7.04
CA SER A 420 -12.32 -16.88 8.31
C SER A 420 -11.50 -16.60 9.58
N GLU A 421 -10.18 -16.43 9.46
CA GLU A 421 -9.22 -16.16 10.55
C GLU A 421 -8.75 -14.69 10.57
N LEU A 422 -9.08 -13.92 9.53
CA LEU A 422 -9.11 -12.46 9.64
C LEU A 422 -10.10 -12.11 10.76
N PRO A 423 -9.75 -11.20 11.68
CA PRO A 423 -10.68 -10.81 12.75
C PRO A 423 -11.96 -10.27 12.12
N THR A 424 -13.07 -10.98 12.35
CA THR A 424 -14.40 -10.42 12.14
C THR A 424 -14.49 -9.15 12.99
N VAL A 425 -15.00 -8.06 12.39
CA VAL A 425 -15.15 -6.76 13.08
C VAL A 425 -16.36 -6.79 14.04
N ALA A 426 -16.53 -7.92 14.73
CA ALA A 426 -17.70 -8.34 15.50
C ALA A 426 -17.28 -8.91 16.87
N SER A 427 -16.38 -8.22 17.57
CA SER A 427 -15.97 -8.55 18.94
C SER A 427 -15.78 -7.32 19.83
N SER A 428 -16.65 -6.31 19.65
CA SER A 428 -16.85 -5.20 20.60
C SER A 428 -18.32 -5.01 20.97
N MET A 429 -19.13 -6.07 20.90
CA MET A 429 -20.50 -6.08 21.42
C MET A 429 -20.54 -6.74 22.80
N GLY A 430 -20.36 -5.92 23.83
CA GLY A 430 -20.74 -6.27 25.19
C GLY A 430 -22.26 -6.30 25.31
N MET A 431 -22.87 -7.44 24.99
CA MET A 431 -24.28 -7.71 25.28
C MET A 431 -24.37 -8.92 26.22
N THR A 432 -24.56 -8.64 27.51
CA THR A 432 -24.96 -9.63 28.50
C THR A 432 -26.36 -10.14 28.18
N ALA A 433 -26.50 -11.45 27.98
CA ALA A 433 -27.78 -12.07 27.73
C ALA A 433 -28.71 -12.01 28.94
N LYS A 434 -29.97 -11.62 28.70
CA LYS A 434 -31.18 -12.03 29.41
C LYS A 434 -32.34 -12.10 28.42
#